data_AF-A0A232M6P2-F1
#
_entry.id   AF-A0A232M6P2-F1
#
_cell.length_a   1.000
_cell.length_b   1.000
_cell.length_c   1.000
_cell.angle_alpha   90.00
_cell.angle_beta   90.00
_cell.angle_gamma   90.00
#
_symmetry.space_group_name_H-M   'P 1'
#
loop_
_entity.id
_entity.type
_entity.pdbx_description
1 polymer ?
#
loop_
_entity_poly.entity_id
_entity_poly.type
_entity_poly.pdbx_seq_one_letter_code
_entity_poly.pdbx_strand_id
1 'polypeptide(L)'
;MLVFILLALSFAILAQSKIDSTCTAFTSSGLANSTFLYYRFYDFRNIISSGSGSSHNSSASRTVTDGSWTKDWYIRNYPRKSRGPPVIPVAFTPKRVFIKNSTDNSPDYSTYLTLASARLDDETQEGGEITFTEFNVTAASIRVYGRVNGTAGACAGIFTYQNDTQESDIEMFTKDPDNYVHYSNQPSSTGPPDWTPIPGATVNVSMPKSSKWTDWHIHRLDWTPARSVFFVDGVQANTTTLQVPVSKPPSQIYVDMWGANSSWVGSMPIGGLANFDIQWIELLFNASNASTNAAGSGYQKLCTPADDESLGVHLGSMDGTMLALWLLFIVLIVNY
;
A
#
# COMPACT_ATOMS: atom_id res chain seq x y z
N MET A 1 21.31 -50.23 0.00
CA MET A 1 20.04 -49.60 -0.38
C MET A 1 19.60 -48.70 0.77
N LEU A 2 20.08 -47.44 0.79
CA LEU A 2 19.64 -46.42 1.73
C LEU A 2 19.06 -45.28 0.92
N VAL A 3 17.76 -45.07 1.04
CA VAL A 3 17.06 -43.93 0.45
C VAL A 3 17.24 -42.77 1.43
N PHE A 4 18.04 -41.77 1.05
CA PHE A 4 18.08 -40.49 1.75
C PHE A 4 16.86 -39.68 1.29
N ILE A 5 15.85 -39.59 2.15
CA ILE A 5 14.76 -38.62 2.00
C ILE A 5 15.34 -37.28 2.47
N LEU A 6 15.65 -36.39 1.52
CA LEU A 6 15.87 -34.99 1.85
C LEU A 6 14.51 -34.39 2.23
N LEU A 7 14.25 -34.23 3.54
CA LEU A 7 13.24 -33.29 4.01
C LEU A 7 13.79 -31.88 3.72
N ALA A 8 13.29 -31.24 2.67
CA ALA A 8 13.41 -29.81 2.54
C ALA A 8 12.53 -29.17 3.62
N LEU A 9 13.11 -28.79 4.75
CA LEU A 9 12.48 -27.85 5.66
C LEU A 9 12.39 -26.51 4.93
N SER A 10 11.24 -26.24 4.33
CA SER A 10 10.84 -24.88 3.97
C SER A 10 10.71 -24.08 5.26
N PHE A 11 11.78 -23.38 5.64
CA PHE A 11 11.66 -22.29 6.59
C PHE A 11 10.79 -21.24 5.90
N ALA A 12 9.53 -21.14 6.30
CA ALA A 12 8.73 -19.96 6.02
C ALA A 12 9.50 -18.79 6.63
N ILE A 13 10.15 -17.99 5.79
CA ILE A 13 10.78 -16.76 6.24
C ILE A 13 9.61 -15.83 6.54
N LEU A 14 9.18 -15.81 7.80
CA LEU A 14 8.36 -14.72 8.31
C LEU A 14 9.13 -13.45 7.98
N ALA A 15 8.60 -12.66 7.05
CA ALA A 15 9.08 -11.31 6.82
C ALA A 15 8.67 -10.47 8.03
N GLN A 16 9.45 -10.63 9.08
CA GLN A 16 9.41 -9.82 10.29
C GLN A 16 9.94 -8.44 9.92
N SER A 17 9.26 -7.37 10.31
CA SER A 17 9.85 -6.04 10.29
C SER A 17 11.21 -6.10 11.01
N LYS A 18 12.31 -5.87 10.30
CA LYS A 18 13.68 -5.88 10.87
C LYS A 18 13.98 -4.60 11.66
N ILE A 19 12.94 -3.90 12.14
CA ILE A 19 13.09 -2.69 12.93
C ILE A 19 13.30 -3.07 14.38
N ASP A 20 14.52 -2.84 14.86
CA ASP A 20 14.94 -3.05 16.23
C ASP A 20 14.06 -2.24 17.20
N SER A 21 13.59 -2.85 18.29
CA SER A 21 12.79 -2.19 19.33
C SER A 21 13.47 -0.97 19.99
N THR A 22 14.79 -0.86 19.87
CA THR A 22 15.59 0.27 20.35
C THR A 22 15.60 1.47 19.39
N CYS A 23 15.03 1.33 18.19
CA CYS A 23 14.88 2.44 17.25
C CYS A 23 13.94 3.52 17.82
N THR A 24 14.36 4.76 17.76
CA THR A 24 13.60 5.92 18.25
C THR A 24 13.29 6.94 17.14
N ALA A 25 13.83 6.72 15.94
CA ALA A 25 13.61 7.55 14.77
C ALA A 25 13.79 6.69 13.49
N PHE A 26 13.13 7.08 12.41
CA PHE A 26 13.07 6.31 11.17
C PHE A 26 13.36 7.18 9.94
N THR A 27 13.95 6.61 8.91
CA THR A 27 14.19 7.29 7.62
C THR A 27 13.68 6.47 6.45
N SER A 28 13.54 7.15 5.31
CA SER A 28 13.02 6.60 4.07
C SER A 28 13.90 7.08 2.92
N SER A 29 14.35 6.17 2.05
CA SER A 29 15.28 6.45 0.95
C SER A 29 14.83 7.53 -0.05
N GLY A 30 13.51 7.74 -0.19
CA GLY A 30 12.89 8.66 -1.13
C GLY A 30 12.82 10.10 -0.64
N LEU A 31 13.05 10.31 0.65
CA LEU A 31 13.01 11.62 1.29
C LEU A 31 14.35 11.87 1.97
N ALA A 32 15.38 12.14 1.18
CA ALA A 32 16.69 12.54 1.68
C ALA A 32 16.55 13.58 2.81
N ASN A 33 17.18 13.28 3.95
CA ASN A 33 17.17 14.09 5.18
C ASN A 33 15.83 14.23 5.92
N SER A 34 14.83 13.40 5.61
CA SER A 34 13.58 13.34 6.39
C SER A 34 13.65 12.27 7.47
N THR A 35 13.33 12.66 8.70
CA THR A 35 13.26 11.78 9.87
C THR A 35 11.83 11.71 10.37
N PHE A 36 11.37 10.49 10.61
CA PHE A 36 10.06 10.15 11.16
C PHE A 36 10.20 9.67 12.61
N LEU A 37 9.26 10.06 13.46
CA LEU A 37 9.27 9.70 14.89
C LEU A 37 8.53 8.39 15.18
N TYR A 38 7.63 7.98 14.29
CA TYR A 38 6.80 6.80 14.50
C TYR A 38 6.93 5.81 13.36
N TYR A 39 6.89 4.52 13.71
CA TYR A 39 6.88 3.39 12.80
C TYR A 39 5.70 2.46 13.14
N ARG A 40 4.94 2.06 12.13
CA ARG A 40 3.88 1.06 12.25
C ARG A 40 3.99 0.03 11.14
N PHE A 41 3.89 -1.24 11.49
CA PHE A 41 3.81 -2.33 10.53
C PHE A 41 2.58 -3.18 10.81
N TYR A 42 1.74 -3.38 9.80
CA TYR A 42 0.54 -4.21 9.86
C TYR A 42 0.72 -5.36 8.88
N ASP A 43 0.88 -6.58 9.39
CA ASP A 43 1.03 -7.79 8.60
C ASP A 43 -0.28 -8.58 8.59
N PHE A 44 -0.89 -8.68 7.42
CA PHE A 44 -2.14 -9.42 7.22
C PHE A 44 -1.90 -10.84 6.73
N ARG A 45 -0.64 -11.24 6.54
CA ARG A 45 -0.26 -12.61 6.17
C ARG A 45 -0.40 -13.50 7.40
N ASN A 46 -1.08 -14.63 7.21
CA ASN A 46 -1.18 -15.67 8.22
C ASN A 46 -1.88 -15.23 9.53
N ILE A 47 -2.84 -14.30 9.46
CA ILE A 47 -3.67 -13.94 10.61
C ILE A 47 -4.57 -15.13 10.96
N ILE A 48 -4.35 -15.71 12.15
CA ILE A 48 -5.22 -16.74 12.72
C ILE A 48 -6.26 -16.04 13.60
N SER A 49 -7.55 -16.29 13.34
CA SER A 49 -8.70 -15.66 14.01
C SER A 49 -8.79 -15.89 15.53
N SER A 50 -7.91 -16.72 16.11
CA SER A 50 -7.87 -17.08 17.54
C SER A 50 -6.50 -16.89 18.20
N GLY A 51 -5.51 -16.33 17.50
CA GLY A 51 -4.17 -16.12 18.05
C GLY A 51 -4.02 -14.75 18.73
N SER A 52 -3.49 -14.72 19.96
CA SER A 52 -2.85 -13.52 20.50
C SER A 52 -1.59 -13.25 19.66
N GLY A 53 -1.61 -12.23 18.81
CA GLY A 53 -0.44 -11.83 18.04
C GLY A 53 0.68 -11.32 18.93
N SER A 54 1.92 -11.43 18.44
CA SER A 54 3.05 -10.76 19.06
C SER A 54 3.01 -9.28 18.66
N SER A 55 2.79 -8.41 19.64
CA SER A 55 2.97 -6.97 19.44
C SER A 55 4.32 -6.55 20.03
N HIS A 56 5.29 -6.28 19.16
CA HIS A 56 6.50 -5.59 19.58
C HIS A 56 6.17 -4.10 19.62
N ASN A 57 6.07 -3.56 20.84
CA ASN A 57 5.64 -2.18 21.08
C ASN A 57 6.71 -1.41 21.84
N SER A 58 7.17 -0.32 21.24
CA SER A 58 7.72 0.83 21.96
C SER A 58 6.80 2.04 21.76
N SER A 59 7.08 3.16 22.41
CA SER A 59 6.33 4.40 22.16
C SER A 59 6.47 4.89 20.70
N ALA A 60 7.57 4.55 20.03
CA ALA A 60 7.88 4.98 18.68
C ALA A 60 7.51 3.92 17.62
N SER A 61 7.75 2.64 17.89
CA SER A 61 7.59 1.53 16.94
C SER A 61 6.51 0.55 17.39
N ARG A 62 5.66 0.10 16.46
CA ARG A 62 4.70 -0.98 16.71
C ARG A 62 4.50 -1.87 15.50
N THR A 63 4.50 -3.19 15.74
CA THR A 63 4.18 -4.21 14.74
C THR A 63 2.93 -4.98 15.17
N VAL A 64 1.99 -5.19 14.25
CA VAL A 64 0.73 -5.88 14.47
C VAL A 64 0.57 -6.98 13.41
N THR A 65 0.40 -8.23 13.84
CA THR A 65 0.31 -9.41 12.98
C THR A 65 -0.97 -10.23 13.25
N ASP A 66 -2.00 -9.58 13.80
CA ASP A 66 -3.25 -10.21 14.21
C ASP A 66 -4.46 -9.29 13.97
N GLY A 67 -5.66 -9.73 14.37
CA GLY A 67 -6.91 -8.98 14.22
C GLY A 67 -6.97 -7.65 14.98
N SER A 68 -5.98 -7.32 15.82
CA SER A 68 -5.95 -6.05 16.57
C SER A 68 -5.55 -4.83 15.74
N TRP A 69 -5.26 -5.01 14.44
CA TRP A 69 -5.00 -3.91 13.49
C TRP A 69 -6.14 -2.87 13.46
N THR A 70 -7.38 -3.31 13.72
CA THR A 70 -8.57 -2.45 13.84
C THR A 70 -8.54 -1.46 15.00
N LYS A 71 -7.58 -1.57 15.94
CA LYS A 71 -7.33 -0.55 16.97
C LYS A 71 -6.68 0.70 16.38
N ASP A 72 -5.95 0.54 15.29
CA ASP A 72 -5.17 1.60 14.65
C ASP A 72 -5.75 2.03 13.29
N TRP A 73 -6.75 1.29 12.79
CA TRP A 73 -7.44 1.58 11.56
C TRP A 73 -8.95 1.55 11.78
N TYR A 74 -9.60 2.68 11.50
CA TYR A 74 -11.04 2.80 11.54
C TYR A 74 -11.64 2.29 10.22
N ILE A 75 -12.46 1.24 10.29
CA ILE A 75 -13.24 0.75 9.16
C ILE A 75 -14.43 1.67 8.96
N ARG A 76 -14.52 2.28 7.78
CA ARG A 76 -15.45 3.37 7.52
C ARG A 76 -16.85 2.84 7.23
N ASN A 77 -17.84 3.58 7.71
CA ASN A 77 -19.26 3.29 7.50
C ASN A 77 -20.03 4.59 7.26
N TYR A 78 -20.09 5.02 6.01
CA TYR A 78 -20.77 6.26 5.65
C TYR A 78 -21.19 6.28 4.17
N PRO A 79 -22.28 6.98 3.84
CA PRO A 79 -22.63 7.26 2.46
C PRO A 79 -21.85 8.47 1.94
N ARG A 80 -21.22 8.33 0.77
CA ARG A 80 -20.68 9.43 -0.03
C ARG A 80 -21.69 9.82 -1.11
N LYS A 81 -22.17 11.05 -1.04
CA LYS A 81 -23.19 11.59 -1.96
C LYS A 81 -22.64 11.71 -3.38
N SER A 82 -23.51 11.51 -4.37
CA SER A 82 -23.23 11.83 -5.76
C SER A 82 -23.33 13.33 -6.03
N ARG A 83 -22.57 13.81 -7.03
CA ARG A 83 -22.72 15.16 -7.62
C ARG A 83 -23.87 15.24 -8.65
N GLY A 84 -24.54 14.13 -8.94
CA GLY A 84 -25.62 14.00 -9.92
C GLY A 84 -25.29 12.95 -11.01
N PRO A 85 -26.31 12.43 -11.73
CA PRO A 85 -26.09 11.50 -12.83
C PRO A 85 -25.10 12.04 -13.87
N PRO A 86 -24.25 11.19 -14.49
CA PRO A 86 -24.25 9.72 -14.39
C PRO A 86 -23.53 9.16 -13.15
N VAL A 87 -22.92 10.01 -12.32
CA VAL A 87 -22.23 9.60 -11.10
C VAL A 87 -23.26 9.09 -10.10
N ILE A 88 -22.96 7.97 -9.44
CA ILE A 88 -23.82 7.37 -8.41
C ILE A 88 -23.20 7.55 -7.03
N PRO A 89 -24.01 7.55 -5.95
CA PRO A 89 -23.47 7.56 -4.59
C PRO A 89 -22.65 6.30 -4.32
N VAL A 90 -21.71 6.43 -3.37
CA VAL A 90 -20.90 5.30 -2.88
C VAL A 90 -21.24 5.04 -1.43
N ALA A 91 -21.61 3.81 -1.09
CA ALA A 91 -21.79 3.39 0.30
C ALA A 91 -20.52 2.69 0.81
N PHE A 92 -19.70 3.40 1.58
CA PHE A 92 -18.61 2.77 2.30
C PHE A 92 -19.15 1.97 3.46
N THR A 93 -18.89 0.67 3.50
CA THR A 93 -19.52 -0.26 4.44
C THR A 93 -18.53 -1.27 5.02
N PRO A 94 -18.59 -1.59 6.32
CA PRO A 94 -17.66 -2.51 6.95
C PRO A 94 -17.60 -3.91 6.33
N LYS A 95 -18.71 -4.40 5.74
CA LYS A 95 -18.72 -5.73 5.08
C LYS A 95 -17.81 -5.81 3.84
N ARG A 96 -17.33 -4.67 3.33
CA ARG A 96 -16.38 -4.58 2.21
C ARG A 96 -14.93 -4.51 2.67
N VAL A 97 -14.67 -4.67 3.96
CA VAL A 97 -13.32 -4.73 4.54
C VAL A 97 -13.21 -6.01 5.36
N PHE A 98 -12.40 -6.97 4.93
CA PHE A 98 -12.31 -8.28 5.59
C PHE A 98 -10.96 -8.96 5.37
N ILE A 99 -10.56 -9.81 6.32
CA ILE A 99 -9.44 -10.74 6.13
C ILE A 99 -9.93 -11.90 5.27
N LYS A 100 -9.26 -12.16 4.16
CA LYS A 100 -9.58 -13.23 3.22
C LYS A 100 -8.54 -14.33 3.30
N ASN A 101 -8.99 -15.58 3.29
CA ASN A 101 -8.10 -16.73 3.13
C ASN A 101 -7.58 -16.79 1.69
N SER A 102 -6.27 -16.94 1.55
CA SER A 102 -5.63 -17.08 0.25
C SER A 102 -6.01 -18.40 -0.40
N THR A 103 -6.26 -18.35 -1.71
CA THR A 103 -6.37 -19.52 -2.58
C THR A 103 -5.10 -19.74 -3.41
N ASP A 104 -4.11 -18.87 -3.24
CA ASP A 104 -2.87 -18.92 -4.00
C ASP A 104 -1.97 -20.04 -3.44
N ASN A 105 -1.25 -20.72 -4.32
CA ASN A 105 -0.28 -21.75 -3.91
C ASN A 105 1.03 -21.10 -3.47
N SER A 106 1.04 -20.42 -2.32
CA SER A 106 2.22 -19.79 -1.73
C SER A 106 2.45 -20.31 -0.30
N PRO A 107 3.70 -20.66 0.06
CA PRO A 107 4.05 -20.99 1.45
C PRO A 107 4.18 -19.73 2.34
N ASP A 108 4.19 -18.53 1.77
CA ASP A 108 4.54 -17.29 2.48
C ASP A 108 3.33 -16.62 3.15
N TYR A 109 2.12 -16.85 2.64
CA TYR A 109 0.89 -16.27 3.17
C TYR A 109 -0.33 -17.16 2.97
N SER A 110 -1.16 -17.27 4.01
CA SER A 110 -2.45 -17.96 3.99
C SER A 110 -3.65 -17.00 4.10
N THR A 111 -3.39 -15.71 4.38
CA THR A 111 -4.41 -14.65 4.47
C THR A 111 -3.88 -13.33 3.94
N TYR A 112 -4.79 -12.40 3.67
CA TYR A 112 -4.51 -10.99 3.39
C TYR A 112 -5.74 -10.15 3.73
N LEU A 113 -5.58 -8.83 3.88
CA LEU A 113 -6.69 -7.88 4.00
C LEU A 113 -7.27 -7.61 2.60
N THR A 114 -8.59 -7.54 2.47
CA THR A 114 -9.26 -7.13 1.24
C THR A 114 -10.17 -5.93 1.51
N LEU A 115 -10.02 -4.89 0.68
CA LEU A 115 -11.02 -3.83 0.51
C LEU A 115 -11.71 -4.05 -0.82
N ALA A 116 -13.04 -4.05 -0.85
CA ALA A 116 -13.81 -4.42 -2.05
C ALA A 116 -14.77 -3.32 -2.49
N SER A 117 -14.96 -3.18 -3.80
CA SER A 117 -16.06 -2.41 -4.38
C SER A 117 -16.99 -3.32 -5.17
N ALA A 118 -18.30 -3.11 -5.05
CA ALA A 118 -19.31 -3.87 -5.78
C ALA A 118 -20.47 -3.00 -6.24
N ARG A 119 -20.88 -3.16 -7.51
CA ARG A 119 -22.09 -2.52 -8.04
C ARG A 119 -23.30 -3.39 -7.73
N LEU A 120 -24.22 -2.89 -6.91
CA LEU A 120 -25.39 -3.65 -6.47
C LEU A 120 -26.55 -3.52 -7.45
N ASP A 121 -26.80 -2.30 -7.91
CA ASP A 121 -27.91 -1.92 -8.77
C ASP A 121 -27.59 -0.61 -9.50
N ASP A 122 -28.57 -0.04 -10.20
CA ASP A 122 -28.40 1.19 -10.97
C ASP A 122 -28.01 2.41 -10.11
N GLU A 123 -28.36 2.43 -8.83
CA GLU A 123 -28.22 3.60 -7.96
C GLU A 123 -27.11 3.44 -6.91
N THR A 124 -26.65 2.21 -6.66
CA THR A 124 -25.79 1.89 -5.52
C THR A 124 -24.53 1.14 -5.92
N GLN A 125 -23.37 1.71 -5.55
CA GLN A 125 -22.10 1.01 -5.52
C GLN A 125 -21.55 1.08 -4.10
N GLU A 126 -21.06 -0.04 -3.60
CA GLU A 126 -20.43 -0.13 -2.29
C GLU A 126 -18.91 -0.05 -2.43
N GLY A 127 -18.25 0.40 -1.37
CA GLY A 127 -16.80 0.43 -1.25
C GLY A 127 -16.32 0.02 0.14
N GLY A 128 -15.05 -0.35 0.23
CA GLY A 128 -14.32 -0.52 1.48
C GLY A 128 -13.34 0.63 1.65
N GLU A 129 -13.28 1.23 2.84
CA GLU A 129 -12.32 2.29 3.18
C GLU A 129 -11.87 2.07 4.62
N ILE A 130 -10.56 2.19 4.84
CA ILE A 130 -9.96 2.25 6.17
C ILE A 130 -9.20 3.57 6.32
N THR A 131 -9.28 4.15 7.51
CA THR A 131 -8.57 5.38 7.85
C THR A 131 -7.66 5.12 9.05
N PHE A 132 -6.41 5.53 8.96
CA PHE A 132 -5.49 5.43 10.09
C PHE A 132 -5.97 6.32 11.23
N THR A 133 -6.00 5.79 12.46
CA THR A 133 -6.63 6.47 13.60
C THR A 133 -5.81 7.63 14.15
N GLU A 134 -4.57 7.83 13.72
CA GLU A 134 -3.84 9.06 14.00
C GLU A 134 -4.28 10.14 12.98
N PHE A 135 -5.18 11.02 13.40
CA PHE A 135 -5.77 12.06 12.54
C PHE A 135 -4.90 13.33 12.37
N ASN A 136 -3.66 13.31 12.86
CA ASN A 136 -2.81 14.49 12.98
C ASN A 136 -1.46 14.35 12.24
N VAL A 137 -1.42 13.58 11.16
CA VAL A 137 -0.21 13.28 10.39
C VAL A 137 0.32 14.53 9.70
N THR A 138 1.60 14.86 9.91
CA THR A 138 2.26 16.06 9.35
C THR A 138 3.29 15.74 8.26
N ALA A 139 3.70 14.48 8.18
CA ALA A 139 4.53 13.90 7.13
C ALA A 139 4.39 12.38 7.22
N ALA A 140 4.49 11.67 6.09
CA ALA A 140 4.39 10.22 6.06
C ALA A 140 5.23 9.58 4.95
N SER A 141 5.64 8.35 5.19
CA SER A 141 6.05 7.39 4.17
C SER A 141 5.12 6.19 4.32
N ILE A 142 4.22 6.03 3.35
CA ILE A 142 3.13 5.04 3.34
C ILE A 142 3.52 3.99 2.32
N ARG A 143 3.68 2.73 2.74
CA ARG A 143 3.93 1.59 1.85
C ARG A 143 2.79 0.60 1.99
N VAL A 144 2.25 0.15 0.86
CA VAL A 144 1.21 -0.88 0.82
C VAL A 144 1.68 -1.95 -0.14
N TYR A 145 1.83 -3.18 0.36
CA TYR A 145 2.09 -4.35 -0.47
C TYR A 145 0.77 -5.01 -0.83
N GLY A 146 0.35 -4.80 -2.07
CA GLY A 146 -0.99 -5.18 -2.49
C GLY A 146 -1.09 -5.49 -3.98
N ARG A 147 -2.27 -5.94 -4.37
CA ARG A 147 -2.68 -6.19 -5.74
C ARG A 147 -4.14 -5.80 -5.97
N VAL A 148 -4.47 -5.42 -7.19
CA VAL A 148 -5.80 -4.97 -7.60
C VAL A 148 -6.34 -5.92 -8.66
N ASN A 149 -7.54 -6.46 -8.44
CA ASN A 149 -8.19 -7.42 -9.33
C ASN A 149 -9.69 -7.15 -9.45
N GLY A 150 -10.28 -7.46 -10.60
CA GLY A 150 -11.74 -7.52 -10.77
C GLY A 150 -12.27 -6.70 -11.94
N THR A 151 -13.56 -6.37 -11.88
CA THR A 151 -14.27 -5.69 -12.97
C THR A 151 -13.87 -4.22 -13.08
N ALA A 152 -13.74 -3.73 -14.31
CA ALA A 152 -13.55 -2.31 -14.61
C ALA A 152 -14.62 -1.43 -13.95
N GLY A 153 -14.25 -0.21 -13.55
CA GLY A 153 -15.16 0.77 -12.93
C GLY A 153 -14.97 0.99 -11.43
N ALA A 154 -13.81 0.61 -10.89
CA ALA A 154 -13.38 0.88 -9.53
C ALA A 154 -11.94 1.42 -9.47
N CYS A 155 -11.62 2.10 -8.37
CA CYS A 155 -10.32 2.65 -7.98
C CYS A 155 -9.88 2.00 -6.66
N ALA A 156 -8.63 1.52 -6.63
CA ALA A 156 -7.91 1.27 -5.38
C ALA A 156 -7.04 2.50 -5.07
N GLY A 157 -7.27 3.12 -3.91
CA GLY A 157 -6.58 4.35 -3.49
C GLY A 157 -5.66 4.12 -2.28
N ILE A 158 -4.49 4.77 -2.31
CA ILE A 158 -3.61 4.96 -1.15
C ILE A 158 -3.32 6.44 -1.09
N PHE A 159 -3.79 7.13 -0.04
CA PHE A 159 -3.75 8.58 -0.06
C PHE A 159 -3.64 9.23 1.31
N THR A 160 -3.14 10.46 1.30
CA THR A 160 -3.30 11.39 2.42
C THR A 160 -4.42 12.36 2.09
N TYR A 161 -5.32 12.65 3.03
CA TYR A 161 -6.37 13.63 2.81
C TYR A 161 -6.61 14.49 4.04
N GLN A 162 -6.71 15.80 3.81
CA GLN A 162 -7.19 16.78 4.78
C GLN A 162 -8.44 17.51 4.24
N ASN A 163 -8.43 17.90 2.97
CA ASN A 163 -9.56 18.43 2.21
C ASN A 163 -9.24 18.35 0.69
N ASP A 164 -10.19 18.74 -0.17
CA ASP A 164 -10.11 18.76 -1.65
C ASP A 164 -8.92 19.53 -2.27
N THR A 165 -8.14 20.26 -1.46
CA THR A 165 -6.93 21.00 -1.89
C THR A 165 -5.66 20.54 -1.19
N GLN A 166 -5.76 19.53 -0.31
CA GLN A 166 -4.70 19.05 0.57
C GLN A 166 -4.75 17.52 0.58
N GLU A 167 -4.44 16.92 -0.56
CA GLU A 167 -4.47 15.49 -0.79
C GLU A 167 -3.34 15.04 -1.74
N SER A 168 -2.83 13.83 -1.51
CA SER A 168 -1.80 13.17 -2.32
C SER A 168 -2.20 11.71 -2.52
N ASP A 169 -2.23 11.26 -3.77
CA ASP A 169 -2.88 10.02 -4.17
C ASP A 169 -1.97 9.08 -4.96
N ILE A 170 -2.06 7.80 -4.65
CA ILE A 170 -1.76 6.70 -5.57
C ILE A 170 -3.09 6.05 -5.91
N GLU A 171 -3.50 6.12 -7.18
CA GLU A 171 -4.77 5.56 -7.62
C GLU A 171 -4.58 4.53 -8.73
N MET A 172 -5.30 3.44 -8.58
CA MET A 172 -5.28 2.31 -9.49
C MET A 172 -6.68 2.02 -10.03
N PHE A 173 -6.96 2.47 -11.27
CA PHE A 173 -8.27 2.31 -11.89
C PHE A 173 -8.38 1.00 -12.66
N THR A 174 -9.23 0.10 -12.21
CA THR A 174 -9.53 -1.18 -12.88
C THR A 174 -10.02 -1.07 -14.33
N LYS A 175 -10.38 0.12 -14.82
CA LYS A 175 -10.69 0.36 -16.23
C LYS A 175 -9.47 0.58 -17.12
N ASP A 176 -8.33 0.95 -16.53
CA ASP A 176 -7.11 1.27 -17.25
C ASP A 176 -6.29 0.00 -17.50
N PRO A 177 -5.26 0.06 -18.38
CA PRO A 177 -4.30 -1.03 -18.50
C PRO A 177 -3.76 -1.43 -17.13
N ASP A 178 -3.55 -2.73 -16.94
CA ASP A 178 -3.22 -3.31 -15.64
C ASP A 178 -1.81 -2.99 -15.11
N ASN A 179 -1.15 -2.02 -15.72
CA ASN A 179 0.16 -1.50 -15.35
C ASN A 179 0.16 0.03 -15.23
N TYR A 180 -1.00 0.71 -15.32
CA TYR A 180 -1.08 2.17 -15.32
C TYR A 180 -1.49 2.73 -13.96
N VAL A 181 -0.58 3.40 -13.25
CA VAL A 181 -0.87 4.02 -11.95
C VAL A 181 -0.96 5.54 -12.09
N HIS A 182 -1.96 6.14 -11.44
CA HIS A 182 -2.13 7.59 -11.37
C HIS A 182 -1.52 8.11 -10.07
N TYR A 183 -0.65 9.11 -10.19
CA TYR A 183 -0.05 9.81 -9.06
C TYR A 183 -0.50 11.25 -9.05
N SER A 184 -1.20 11.67 -8.00
CA SER A 184 -1.81 12.98 -7.95
C SER A 184 -1.47 13.75 -6.68
N ASN A 185 -1.43 15.08 -6.79
CA ASN A 185 -1.70 15.99 -5.68
C ASN A 185 -2.93 16.83 -6.04
N GLN A 186 -3.87 17.00 -5.12
CA GLN A 186 -5.08 17.78 -5.36
C GLN A 186 -4.90 19.25 -5.01
N PRO A 187 -5.57 20.17 -5.73
CA PRO A 187 -6.56 19.90 -6.77
C PRO A 187 -5.91 19.60 -8.13
N SER A 188 -6.34 18.51 -8.78
CA SER A 188 -5.90 18.12 -10.12
C SER A 188 -6.53 18.92 -11.27
N SER A 189 -7.49 19.80 -10.97
CA SER A 189 -8.17 20.64 -11.95
C SER A 189 -8.57 22.02 -11.40
N THR A 190 -8.85 22.99 -12.27
CA THR A 190 -9.18 24.38 -11.91
C THR A 190 -10.52 24.58 -11.19
N GLY A 191 -11.31 23.52 -10.99
CA GLY A 191 -12.65 23.58 -10.39
C GLY A 191 -13.71 24.21 -11.32
N PRO A 192 -14.95 24.42 -10.82
CA PRO A 192 -16.03 25.04 -11.59
C PRO A 192 -15.69 26.46 -12.09
N PRO A 193 -16.15 26.86 -13.28
CA PRO A 193 -16.97 26.07 -14.20
C PRO A 193 -16.15 25.17 -15.15
N ASP A 194 -14.84 25.42 -15.28
CA ASP A 194 -14.06 24.92 -16.42
C ASP A 194 -13.46 23.54 -16.21
N TRP A 195 -13.26 23.11 -14.95
CA TRP A 195 -12.70 21.80 -14.56
C TRP A 195 -11.49 21.37 -15.40
N THR A 196 -10.65 22.35 -15.79
CA THR A 196 -9.53 22.13 -16.68
C THR A 196 -8.43 21.41 -15.92
N PRO A 197 -7.87 20.29 -16.43
CA PRO A 197 -6.76 19.62 -15.77
C PRO A 197 -5.58 20.57 -15.54
N ILE A 198 -5.04 20.55 -14.32
CA ILE A 198 -3.84 21.31 -13.97
C ILE A 198 -2.62 20.47 -14.42
N PRO A 199 -1.80 20.95 -15.37
CA PRO A 199 -0.67 20.18 -15.88
C PRO A 199 0.29 19.76 -14.76
N GLY A 200 0.58 18.46 -14.70
CA GLY A 200 1.50 17.88 -13.71
C GLY A 200 0.90 17.64 -12.32
N ALA A 201 -0.36 18.02 -12.08
CA ALA A 201 -1.04 17.71 -10.82
C ALA A 201 -1.38 16.22 -10.72
N THR A 202 -1.69 15.58 -11.85
CA THR A 202 -1.77 14.12 -12.01
C THR A 202 -0.76 13.68 -13.07
N VAL A 203 -0.01 12.62 -12.78
CA VAL A 203 0.91 11.96 -13.72
C VAL A 203 0.59 10.48 -13.77
N ASN A 204 0.39 9.97 -14.98
CA ASN A 204 0.09 8.56 -15.22
C ASN A 204 1.37 7.86 -15.65
N VAL A 205 1.73 6.79 -14.95
CA VAL A 205 3.00 6.09 -15.18
C VAL A 205 2.74 4.60 -15.33
N SER A 206 3.40 4.00 -16.32
CA SER A 206 3.44 2.54 -16.45
C SER A 206 4.40 1.93 -15.42
N MET A 207 3.95 0.90 -14.73
CA MET A 207 4.77 0.12 -13.80
C MET A 207 6.01 -0.46 -14.50
N PRO A 208 7.15 -0.58 -13.80
CA PRO A 208 8.40 -1.03 -14.39
C PRO A 208 8.33 -2.49 -14.85
N LYS A 209 9.25 -2.89 -15.74
CA LYS A 209 9.49 -4.31 -16.14
C LYS A 209 8.26 -5.08 -16.68
N SER A 210 7.25 -4.38 -17.20
CA SER A 210 5.96 -4.99 -17.62
C SER A 210 5.18 -5.64 -16.48
N SER A 211 5.48 -5.24 -15.24
CA SER A 211 4.71 -5.62 -14.05
C SER A 211 3.26 -5.17 -14.17
N LYS A 212 2.37 -5.91 -13.53
CA LYS A 212 0.95 -5.63 -13.50
C LYS A 212 0.50 -5.52 -12.07
N TRP A 213 -0.32 -4.53 -11.74
CA TRP A 213 -0.90 -4.39 -10.40
C TRP A 213 -1.79 -5.56 -9.98
N THR A 214 -2.05 -6.53 -10.87
CA THR A 214 -2.74 -7.79 -10.55
C THR A 214 -1.83 -8.76 -9.80
N ASP A 215 -0.51 -8.57 -9.92
CA ASP A 215 0.52 -9.20 -9.11
C ASP A 215 0.79 -8.36 -7.86
N TRP A 216 1.52 -8.94 -6.90
CA TRP A 216 1.82 -8.26 -5.65
C TRP A 216 2.96 -7.24 -5.83
N HIS A 217 2.68 -5.97 -5.51
CA HIS A 217 3.63 -4.87 -5.65
C HIS A 217 3.62 -3.93 -4.45
N ILE A 218 4.78 -3.33 -4.17
CA ILE A 218 4.91 -2.33 -3.10
C ILE A 218 4.67 -0.95 -3.70
N HIS A 219 3.49 -0.38 -3.43
CA HIS A 219 3.18 1.00 -3.75
C HIS A 219 3.58 1.90 -2.58
N ARG A 220 4.30 2.99 -2.84
CA ARG A 220 4.79 3.87 -1.79
C ARG A 220 4.61 5.35 -2.10
N LEU A 221 4.01 6.07 -1.15
CA LEU A 221 3.90 7.52 -1.11
C LEU A 221 4.76 8.05 0.02
N ASP A 222 5.76 8.84 -0.35
CA ASP A 222 6.61 9.61 0.53
C ASP A 222 6.19 11.08 0.49
N TRP A 223 5.55 11.55 1.56
CA TRP A 223 5.04 12.92 1.70
C TRP A 223 5.72 13.68 2.83
N THR A 224 6.19 14.87 2.49
CA THR A 224 6.55 15.95 3.42
C THR A 224 5.91 17.25 2.92
N PRO A 225 5.77 18.31 3.74
CA PRO A 225 5.26 19.59 3.25
C PRO A 225 6.06 20.23 2.10
N ALA A 226 7.28 19.73 1.82
CA ALA A 226 8.09 20.19 0.71
C ALA A 226 7.83 19.45 -0.61
N ARG A 227 7.44 18.17 -0.55
CA ARG A 227 7.27 17.32 -1.75
C ARG A 227 6.48 16.04 -1.46
N SER A 228 5.87 15.52 -2.53
CA SER A 228 5.35 14.15 -2.63
C SER A 228 6.22 13.36 -3.61
N VAL A 229 6.62 12.15 -3.24
CA VAL A 229 7.44 11.25 -4.04
C VAL A 229 6.77 9.88 -4.08
N PHE A 230 6.64 9.31 -5.27
CA PHE A 230 5.87 8.11 -5.53
C PHE A 230 6.78 7.01 -6.04
N PHE A 231 6.60 5.78 -5.54
CA PHE A 231 7.39 4.61 -5.91
C PHE A 231 6.52 3.39 -6.17
N VAL A 232 7.04 2.49 -7.00
CA VAL A 232 6.57 1.10 -7.15
C VAL A 232 7.79 0.20 -7.10
N ASP A 233 7.78 -0.80 -6.21
CA ASP A 233 8.87 -1.77 -6.01
C ASP A 233 10.25 -1.09 -5.84
N GLY A 234 10.29 -0.03 -5.04
CA GLY A 234 11.52 0.74 -4.77
C GLY A 234 11.95 1.67 -5.92
N VAL A 235 11.35 1.57 -7.11
CA VAL A 235 11.64 2.46 -8.25
C VAL A 235 10.81 3.73 -8.14
N GLN A 236 11.48 4.89 -8.15
CA GLN A 236 10.80 6.19 -8.14
C GLN A 236 10.03 6.38 -9.45
N ALA A 237 8.71 6.48 -9.34
CA ALA A 237 7.81 6.67 -10.47
C ALA A 237 7.56 8.16 -10.76
N ASN A 238 7.44 9.00 -9.71
CA ASN A 238 7.25 10.44 -9.86
C ASN A 238 7.73 11.21 -8.61
N THR A 239 8.06 12.50 -8.78
CA THR A 239 8.30 13.44 -7.69
C THR A 239 7.68 14.79 -8.04
N THR A 240 7.00 15.43 -7.09
CA THR A 240 6.34 16.71 -7.32
C THR A 240 6.42 17.63 -6.12
N THR A 241 6.54 18.93 -6.41
CA THR A 241 6.38 20.03 -5.45
C THR A 241 5.09 20.82 -5.71
N LEU A 242 4.28 20.40 -6.69
CA LEU A 242 3.02 21.03 -7.03
C LEU A 242 1.95 20.58 -6.04
N GLN A 243 1.25 21.55 -5.43
CA GLN A 243 0.07 21.33 -4.58
C GLN A 243 0.28 20.29 -3.47
N VAL A 244 1.51 20.22 -2.95
CA VAL A 244 1.86 19.28 -1.89
C VAL A 244 1.06 19.62 -0.62
N PRO A 245 0.45 18.64 0.05
CA PRO A 245 -0.27 18.90 1.29
C PRO A 245 0.63 19.53 2.35
N VAL A 246 0.12 20.55 3.06
CA VAL A 246 0.84 21.22 4.15
C VAL A 246 0.75 20.43 5.45
N SER A 247 1.59 20.76 6.45
CA SER A 247 1.54 20.12 7.78
C SER A 247 0.53 20.72 8.75
N LYS A 248 -0.08 21.87 8.40
CA LYS A 248 -1.02 22.60 9.25
C LYS A 248 -2.16 23.18 8.41
N PRO A 249 -3.40 22.66 8.54
CA PRO A 249 -3.81 21.54 9.39
C PRO A 249 -3.16 20.20 8.98
N PRO A 250 -3.02 19.23 9.90
CA PRO A 250 -2.48 17.93 9.57
C PRO A 250 -3.47 17.08 8.73
N SER A 251 -2.92 16.09 8.03
CA SER A 251 -3.65 15.14 7.18
C SER A 251 -3.99 13.84 7.91
N GLN A 252 -4.84 13.03 7.28
CA GLN A 252 -5.10 11.63 7.61
C GLN A 252 -4.57 10.72 6.50
N ILE A 253 -4.39 9.44 6.81
CA ILE A 253 -3.98 8.39 5.85
C ILE A 253 -5.17 7.47 5.60
N TYR A 254 -5.43 7.19 4.33
CA TYR A 254 -6.53 6.35 3.88
C TYR A 254 -6.05 5.28 2.92
N VAL A 255 -6.76 4.15 2.93
CA VAL A 255 -6.69 3.12 1.90
C VAL A 255 -8.11 2.71 1.56
N ASP A 256 -8.45 2.65 0.28
CA ASP A 256 -9.80 2.34 -0.15
C ASP A 256 -9.88 1.49 -1.42
N MET A 257 -11.08 0.97 -1.66
CA MET A 257 -11.51 0.37 -2.91
C MET A 257 -12.95 0.83 -3.17
N TRP A 258 -13.15 1.64 -4.21
CA TRP A 258 -14.44 2.27 -4.48
C TRP A 258 -14.72 2.40 -5.98
N GLY A 259 -15.96 2.68 -6.35
CA GLY A 259 -16.29 3.18 -7.69
C GLY A 259 -17.62 3.93 -7.65
N ALA A 260 -17.84 4.80 -8.63
CA ALA A 260 -18.94 5.76 -8.57
C ALA A 260 -19.64 5.99 -9.92
N ASN A 261 -19.45 5.09 -10.90
CA ASN A 261 -20.01 5.28 -12.24
C ASN A 261 -19.66 6.64 -12.87
N SER A 262 -18.38 7.03 -12.81
CA SER A 262 -17.92 8.33 -13.29
C SER A 262 -16.98 8.19 -14.48
N SER A 263 -16.80 9.26 -15.25
CA SER A 263 -15.78 9.29 -16.31
C SER A 263 -14.37 9.12 -15.77
N TRP A 264 -14.14 9.46 -14.49
CA TRP A 264 -12.85 9.34 -13.83
C TRP A 264 -12.48 7.88 -13.54
N VAL A 265 -13.26 7.18 -12.71
CA VAL A 265 -12.96 5.79 -12.31
C VAL A 265 -13.57 4.74 -13.22
N GLY A 266 -14.47 5.14 -14.12
CA GLY A 266 -15.23 4.27 -15.00
C GLY A 266 -16.58 3.83 -14.46
N SER A 267 -17.22 2.95 -15.23
CA SER A 267 -18.53 2.36 -14.94
C SER A 267 -18.38 0.88 -14.67
N MET A 268 -18.83 0.44 -13.49
CA MET A 268 -18.90 -0.98 -13.15
C MET A 268 -20.31 -1.51 -13.51
N PRO A 269 -20.42 -2.63 -14.25
CA PRO A 269 -21.70 -3.27 -14.52
C PRO A 269 -22.32 -3.81 -13.23
N ILE A 270 -23.65 -3.87 -13.17
CA ILE A 270 -24.39 -4.45 -12.03
C ILE A 270 -23.90 -5.88 -11.77
N GLY A 271 -23.64 -6.20 -10.51
CA GLY A 271 -23.05 -7.47 -10.09
C GLY A 271 -21.51 -7.53 -10.22
N GLY A 272 -20.89 -6.48 -10.78
CA GLY A 272 -19.43 -6.35 -10.83
C GLY A 272 -18.81 -6.26 -9.44
N LEU A 273 -17.58 -6.75 -9.32
CA LEU A 273 -16.80 -6.77 -8.10
C LEU A 273 -15.34 -6.48 -8.44
N ALA A 274 -14.69 -5.65 -7.62
CA ALA A 274 -13.26 -5.46 -7.67
C ALA A 274 -12.66 -5.34 -6.26
N ASN A 275 -11.44 -5.84 -6.09
CA ASN A 275 -10.76 -5.98 -4.81
C ASN A 275 -9.38 -5.32 -4.85
N PHE A 276 -9.05 -4.64 -3.76
CA PHE A 276 -7.69 -4.30 -3.39
C PHE A 276 -7.27 -5.25 -2.27
N ASP A 277 -6.45 -6.25 -2.62
CA ASP A 277 -5.90 -7.21 -1.67
C ASP A 277 -4.56 -6.69 -1.16
N ILE A 278 -4.30 -6.81 0.15
CA ILE A 278 -3.18 -6.19 0.85
C ILE A 278 -2.56 -7.20 1.81
N GLN A 279 -1.29 -7.55 1.57
CA GLN A 279 -0.54 -8.43 2.48
C GLN A 279 0.00 -7.66 3.68
N TRP A 280 0.49 -6.44 3.49
CA TRP A 280 0.94 -5.60 4.61
C TRP A 280 0.87 -4.11 4.31
N ILE A 281 0.81 -3.31 5.37
CA ILE A 281 0.95 -1.85 5.33
C ILE A 281 2.07 -1.44 6.29
N GLU A 282 3.01 -0.63 5.80
CA GLU A 282 4.10 -0.04 6.59
C GLU A 282 4.01 1.49 6.55
N LEU A 283 4.01 2.11 7.73
CA LEU A 283 3.94 3.55 7.91
C LEU A 283 5.15 4.06 8.69
N LEU A 284 5.81 5.08 8.16
CA LEU A 284 6.69 5.97 8.92
C LEU A 284 6.02 7.33 8.92
N PHE A 285 5.83 7.97 10.08
CA PHE A 285 5.11 9.24 10.10
C PHE A 285 5.52 10.15 11.25
N ASN A 286 5.19 11.42 11.08
CA ASN A 286 5.20 12.45 12.11
C ASN A 286 3.78 12.92 12.39
N ALA A 287 3.53 13.34 13.62
CA ALA A 287 2.20 13.68 14.13
C ALA A 287 2.27 14.96 14.96
N SER A 288 1.29 15.87 14.84
CA SER A 288 1.37 17.19 15.47
C SER A 288 1.19 17.16 17.00
N ASN A 289 0.57 16.12 17.56
CA ASN A 289 0.27 15.99 19.01
C ASN A 289 0.70 14.64 19.62
N ALA A 290 1.47 13.81 18.91
CA ALA A 290 1.89 12.55 19.47
C ALA A 290 2.89 12.80 20.63
N SER A 291 2.68 12.10 21.74
CA SER A 291 3.33 12.38 23.03
C SER A 291 4.83 12.65 22.88
N THR A 292 5.30 13.72 23.51
CA THR A 292 6.71 14.14 23.66
C THR A 292 7.66 13.06 24.17
N ASN A 293 7.16 11.86 24.50
CA ASN A 293 7.93 10.69 24.91
C ASN A 293 8.84 10.12 23.81
N ALA A 294 8.57 10.36 22.53
CA ALA A 294 9.49 9.97 21.44
C ALA A 294 10.65 10.98 21.24
N ALA A 295 10.47 12.21 21.74
CA ALA A 295 11.44 13.31 21.66
C ALA A 295 12.10 13.60 23.02
N GLY A 296 12.26 12.58 23.86
CA GLY A 296 13.08 12.68 25.07
C GLY A 296 14.54 12.95 24.68
N SER A 297 15.24 13.79 25.46
CA SER A 297 16.61 14.28 25.28
C SER A 297 17.74 13.22 25.30
N GLY A 298 17.43 11.97 24.96
CA GLY A 298 18.39 10.88 24.81
C GLY A 298 18.84 10.68 23.36
N TYR A 299 19.89 9.89 23.19
CA TYR A 299 20.42 9.48 21.89
C TYR A 299 19.32 8.91 20.98
N GLN A 300 19.13 9.51 19.79
CA GLN A 300 18.20 8.98 18.79
C GLN A 300 18.87 7.84 18.01
N LYS A 301 18.38 6.61 18.15
CA LYS A 301 18.78 5.50 17.28
C LYS A 301 17.94 5.56 16.00
N LEU A 302 18.58 6.02 14.92
CA LEU A 302 17.99 6.13 13.60
C LEU A 302 17.99 4.77 12.89
N CYS A 303 16.83 4.37 12.36
CA CYS A 303 16.66 3.13 11.64
C CYS A 303 16.04 3.37 10.26
N THR A 304 16.37 2.51 9.31
CA THR A 304 15.78 2.54 7.97
C THR A 304 15.14 1.18 7.78
N PRO A 305 13.82 1.09 7.56
CA PRO A 305 13.22 -0.16 7.10
C PRO A 305 13.94 -0.59 5.82
N ALA A 306 14.21 -1.88 5.69
CA ALA A 306 14.79 -2.38 4.45
C ALA A 306 13.84 -2.02 3.31
N ASP A 307 14.33 -1.32 2.28
CA ASP A 307 13.63 -1.25 1.01
C ASP A 307 13.67 -2.68 0.47
N ASP A 308 12.58 -3.42 0.66
CA ASP A 308 12.54 -4.85 0.40
C ASP A 308 12.47 -5.13 -1.11
N GLU A 309 13.61 -4.97 -1.78
CA GLU A 309 13.80 -5.50 -3.14
C GLU A 309 13.83 -7.05 -3.15
N SER A 310 13.86 -7.71 -1.98
CA SER A 310 14.06 -9.15 -1.85
C SER A 310 12.78 -9.98 -1.81
N LEU A 311 11.63 -9.40 -1.48
CA LEU A 311 10.33 -10.08 -1.53
C LEU A 311 9.61 -9.96 -2.89
N GLY A 312 10.10 -9.11 -3.80
CA GLY A 312 9.56 -8.92 -5.16
C GLY A 312 10.21 -9.79 -6.23
N VAL A 313 11.12 -10.70 -5.87
CA VAL A 313 11.77 -11.61 -6.82
C VAL A 313 11.42 -13.05 -6.48
N HIS A 314 10.22 -13.48 -6.88
CA HIS A 314 10.07 -14.88 -7.26
C HIS A 314 10.85 -15.04 -8.58
N LEU A 315 12.15 -15.35 -8.46
CA LEU A 315 12.83 -16.10 -9.50
C LEU A 315 11.99 -17.35 -9.68
N GLY A 316 11.22 -17.38 -10.77
CA GLY A 316 10.56 -18.59 -11.21
C GLY A 316 11.59 -19.70 -11.20
N SER A 317 11.38 -20.65 -10.29
CA SER A 317 11.92 -22.01 -10.28
C SER A 317 12.83 -22.32 -11.49
N MET A 318 14.11 -21.97 -11.38
CA MET A 318 15.11 -22.64 -12.19
C MET A 318 15.28 -24.02 -11.57
N ASP A 319 14.69 -25.00 -12.25
CA ASP A 319 14.73 -26.40 -11.89
C ASP A 319 16.19 -26.84 -11.67
N GLY A 320 16.43 -27.70 -10.68
CA GLY A 320 17.78 -28.07 -10.19
C GLY A 320 18.70 -28.70 -11.25
N THR A 321 18.17 -28.98 -12.44
CA THR A 321 18.87 -29.49 -13.62
C THR A 321 19.57 -28.38 -14.43
N MET A 322 19.12 -27.12 -14.36
CA MET A 322 19.74 -25.99 -15.10
C MET A 322 20.97 -25.40 -14.39
N LEU A 323 21.05 -25.49 -13.07
CA LEU A 323 22.23 -25.05 -12.30
C LEU A 323 23.46 -25.93 -12.55
N ALA A 324 23.26 -27.22 -12.80
CA ALA A 324 24.34 -28.14 -13.17
C ALA A 324 24.90 -27.83 -14.58
N LEU A 325 24.05 -27.39 -15.52
CA LEU A 325 24.45 -27.04 -16.88
C LEU A 325 25.20 -25.71 -16.96
N TRP A 326 24.88 -24.74 -16.09
CA TRP A 326 25.62 -23.46 -16.01
C TRP A 326 27.01 -23.61 -15.39
N LEU A 327 27.18 -24.48 -14.39
CA LEU A 327 28.50 -24.76 -13.79
C LEU A 327 29.40 -25.58 -14.72
N LEU A 328 28.84 -26.43 -15.59
CA LEU A 328 29.61 -27.17 -16.60
C LEU A 328 30.07 -26.30 -17.78
N PHE A 329 29.32 -25.24 -18.13
CA PHE A 329 29.72 -24.32 -19.21
C PHE A 329 30.88 -23.38 -18.82
N ILE A 330 31.00 -23.02 -17.54
CA ILE A 330 32.09 -22.15 -17.05
C ILE A 330 33.41 -22.91 -16.93
N VAL A 331 33.39 -24.23 -16.67
CA VAL A 331 34.61 -25.05 -16.59
C VAL A 331 35.19 -25.39 -17.97
N LEU A 332 34.38 -25.37 -19.03
CA LEU A 332 34.83 -25.67 -20.40
C LEU A 332 35.38 -24.45 -21.18
N ILE A 333 35.23 -23.22 -20.68
CA ILE A 333 35.77 -21.99 -21.31
C ILE A 333 37.13 -21.58 -20.72
N VAL A 334 37.60 -22.21 -19.64
CA VAL A 334 38.92 -21.93 -19.02
C VAL A 334 40.00 -22.95 -19.43
N ASN A 335 39.70 -23.87 -20.36
CA ASN A 335 40.69 -24.80 -20.92
C ASN A 335 40.54 -24.99 -22.44
N TYR A 336 40.40 -23.88 -23.18
CA TYR A 336 40.89 -23.72 -24.56
C TYR A 336 41.21 -22.24 -24.81
#